data_AF-A0A068NRW9-F1
#
_entry.id   AF-A0A068NRW9-F1
#
_cell.length_a   1.000
_cell.length_b   1.000
_cell.length_c   1.000
_cell.angle_alpha   90.00
_cell.angle_beta   90.00
_cell.angle_gamma   90.00
#
_symmetry.space_group_name_H-M   'P 1'
#
loop_
_entity.id
_entity.type
_entity.pdbx_description
1 polymer ?
#
loop_
_entity_poly.entity_id
_entity_poly.type
_entity_poly.pdbx_seq_one_letter_code
_entity_poly.pdbx_strand_id
1 'polypeptide(L)'
;MTKIKPLALMLGALLATSALAQSQSGAPADVPRDHWAFSAVDNLFKVGVLKGYPDGLFRGSRPASRFEMAAALGALYGQQQVKLSDLQAQVDTLKAKPAQTPEVTKAETTEFAKQIETLRLSVAAMRSQREDIDGLNVTFKNLFDQLHRLRSDLKQMHEDLGKVKAGK
;
A
#
# COMPACT_ATOMS: atom_id res chain seq x y z
N MET A 1 24.99 -12.60 -61.36
CA MET A 1 25.79 -11.37 -61.26
C MET A 1 24.98 -10.32 -60.52
N THR A 2 25.58 -9.75 -59.49
CA THR A 2 25.11 -8.70 -58.58
C THR A 2 24.67 -7.43 -59.31
N LYS A 3 23.68 -6.69 -58.77
CA LYS A 3 23.90 -5.38 -58.11
C LYS A 3 22.67 -4.99 -57.26
N ILE A 4 22.97 -4.68 -56.00
CA ILE A 4 22.10 -4.08 -54.98
C ILE A 4 22.38 -2.57 -54.97
N LYS A 5 21.35 -1.73 -54.83
CA LYS A 5 21.44 -0.39 -54.20
C LYS A 5 20.13 -0.09 -53.46
N PRO A 6 20.15 0.13 -52.13
CA PRO A 6 18.99 0.54 -51.35
C PRO A 6 19.02 2.06 -51.08
N LEU A 7 17.87 2.74 -51.20
CA LEU A 7 17.65 4.12 -50.76
C LEU A 7 16.18 4.18 -50.29
N ALA A 8 15.90 3.84 -49.04
CA ALA A 8 15.94 4.72 -47.86
C ALA A 8 14.91 5.87 -47.92
N LEU A 9 14.06 5.84 -46.89
CA LEU A 9 13.51 6.97 -46.15
C LEU A 9 12.20 7.59 -46.65
N MET A 10 11.08 7.12 -46.09
CA MET A 10 10.00 7.95 -45.53
C MET A 10 9.06 7.04 -44.73
N LEU A 11 9.53 6.57 -43.57
CA LEU A 11 8.67 5.99 -42.53
C LEU A 11 8.37 7.09 -41.51
N GLY A 12 7.46 7.97 -41.91
CA GLY A 12 6.99 9.09 -41.09
C GLY A 12 5.93 8.64 -40.10
N ALA A 13 6.31 8.67 -38.82
CA ALA A 13 5.46 9.05 -37.69
C ALA A 13 4.06 8.40 -37.59
N LEU A 14 4.02 7.20 -37.01
CA LEU A 14 2.98 6.88 -36.05
C LEU A 14 3.60 6.13 -34.86
N LEU A 15 4.46 6.86 -34.13
CA LEU A 15 4.85 6.46 -32.79
C LEU A 15 3.57 6.49 -31.95
N ALA A 16 2.98 5.31 -31.78
CA ALA A 16 2.05 5.03 -30.71
C ALA A 16 2.74 5.44 -29.40
N THR A 17 2.37 6.60 -28.87
CA THR A 17 2.56 6.90 -27.46
C THR A 17 1.52 6.06 -26.72
N SER A 18 1.81 4.76 -26.58
CA SER A 18 1.36 4.03 -25.42
C SER A 18 1.85 4.86 -24.24
N ALA A 19 0.92 5.52 -23.56
CA ALA A 19 1.18 6.09 -22.26
C ALA A 19 1.85 4.99 -21.46
N LEU A 20 3.16 5.15 -21.22
CA LEU A 20 3.88 4.30 -20.30
C LEU A 20 3.15 4.50 -18.98
N ALA A 21 2.28 3.57 -18.65
CA ALA A 21 1.93 3.28 -17.28
C ALA A 21 3.24 2.82 -16.64
N GLN A 22 4.08 3.78 -16.28
CA GLN A 22 5.24 3.54 -15.46
C GLN A 22 4.65 3.03 -14.15
N SER A 23 4.69 1.72 -13.96
CA SER A 23 4.49 1.09 -12.67
C SER A 23 5.61 1.58 -11.76
N GLN A 24 5.36 2.71 -11.09
CA GLN A 24 6.27 3.28 -10.12
C GLN A 24 6.47 2.27 -8.99
N SER A 25 7.71 1.79 -8.87
CA SER A 25 8.12 0.77 -7.91
C SER A 25 8.40 1.42 -6.55
N GLY A 26 7.33 1.87 -5.88
CA GLY A 26 7.40 2.50 -4.55
C GLY A 26 7.02 3.98 -4.53
N ALA A 27 7.18 4.61 -3.36
CA ALA A 27 6.77 5.98 -3.14
C ALA A 27 7.49 6.96 -4.09
N PRO A 28 6.77 7.92 -4.69
CA PRO A 28 7.35 9.00 -5.48
C PRO A 28 8.37 9.87 -4.73
N ALA A 29 9.21 10.59 -5.48
CA ALA A 29 10.31 11.38 -4.95
C ALA A 29 9.86 12.55 -4.04
N ASP A 30 8.63 13.03 -4.18
CA ASP A 30 8.05 14.10 -3.35
C ASP A 30 7.46 13.59 -2.03
N VAL A 31 7.69 12.32 -1.67
CA VAL A 31 7.31 11.73 -0.39
C VAL A 31 8.57 11.54 0.46
N PRO A 32 8.82 12.43 1.45
CA PRO A 32 10.01 12.32 2.31
C PRO A 32 10.02 11.01 3.11
N ARG A 33 11.19 10.38 3.24
CA ARG A 33 11.34 9.08 3.94
C ARG A 33 11.06 9.15 5.44
N ASP A 34 11.24 10.32 6.04
CA ASP A 34 10.97 10.65 7.43
C ASP A 34 9.51 11.08 7.67
N HIS A 35 8.70 11.20 6.61
CA HIS A 35 7.28 11.53 6.75
C HIS A 35 6.51 10.33 7.29
N TRP A 36 5.63 10.55 8.27
CA TRP A 36 4.84 9.48 8.93
C TRP A 36 4.04 8.60 7.95
N ALA A 37 3.59 9.19 6.83
CA ALA A 37 2.81 8.50 5.81
C ALA A 37 3.67 7.72 4.78
N PHE A 38 5.01 7.84 4.83
CA PHE A 38 5.90 7.29 3.81
C PHE A 38 5.64 5.81 3.56
N SER A 39 5.67 4.99 4.61
CA SER A 39 5.47 3.53 4.49
C SER A 39 4.11 3.17 3.91
N ALA A 40 3.06 3.92 4.25
CA ALA A 40 1.73 3.69 3.71
C ALA A 40 1.67 4.00 2.21
N VAL A 41 2.21 5.15 1.81
CA VAL A 41 2.26 5.57 0.40
C VAL A 41 3.12 4.58 -0.40
N ASP A 42 4.31 4.25 0.08
CA ASP A 42 5.23 3.33 -0.58
C ASP A 42 4.60 1.95 -0.84
N ASN A 43 3.93 1.39 0.15
CA ASN A 43 3.23 0.11 0.01
C ASN A 43 2.11 0.20 -1.03
N LEU A 44 1.29 1.25 -0.98
CA LEU A 44 0.17 1.43 -1.91
C LEU A 44 0.61 1.64 -3.37
N PHE A 45 1.78 2.25 -3.59
CA PHE A 45 2.40 2.33 -4.92
C PHE A 45 2.93 0.96 -5.37
N LYS A 46 3.65 0.24 -4.49
CA LYS A 46 4.16 -1.11 -4.78
C LYS A 46 3.07 -2.09 -5.17
N VAL A 47 1.90 -2.00 -4.53
CA VAL A 47 0.76 -2.86 -4.85
C VAL A 47 -0.13 -2.32 -5.97
N GLY A 48 0.24 -1.18 -6.58
CA GLY A 48 -0.46 -0.60 -7.73
C GLY A 48 -1.81 0.04 -7.42
N VAL A 49 -2.13 0.26 -6.14
CA VAL A 49 -3.36 0.95 -5.70
C VAL A 49 -3.26 2.45 -5.97
N LEU A 50 -2.08 3.03 -5.72
CA LEU A 50 -1.76 4.40 -6.09
C LEU A 50 -0.84 4.42 -7.31
N LYS A 51 -1.04 5.41 -8.18
CA LYS A 51 -0.28 5.58 -9.43
C LYS A 51 0.45 6.92 -9.55
N GLY A 52 0.13 7.88 -8.68
CA GLY A 52 0.62 9.26 -8.78
C GLY A 52 -0.02 10.04 -9.93
N TYR A 53 0.52 11.23 -10.17
CA TYR A 53 0.11 12.13 -11.25
C TYR A 53 0.93 11.88 -12.53
N PRO A 54 0.51 12.42 -13.70
CA PRO A 54 1.26 12.25 -14.95
C PRO A 54 2.71 12.77 -14.92
N ASP A 55 3.04 13.63 -13.97
CA ASP A 55 4.39 14.14 -13.70
C ASP A 55 5.22 13.23 -12.78
N GLY A 56 4.66 12.10 -12.35
CA GLY A 56 5.31 11.12 -11.49
C GLY A 56 5.33 11.48 -10.01
N LEU A 57 4.57 12.50 -9.57
CA LEU A 57 4.50 12.94 -8.17
C LEU A 57 3.28 12.36 -7.43
N PHE A 58 3.33 12.36 -6.09
CA PHE A 58 2.19 11.97 -5.23
C PHE A 58 1.35 13.17 -4.77
N ARG A 59 1.98 14.34 -4.56
CA ARG A 59 1.37 15.60 -4.10
C ARG A 59 0.68 15.49 -2.73
N GLY A 60 1.36 14.88 -1.76
CA GLY A 60 0.79 14.56 -0.43
C GLY A 60 0.34 15.76 0.41
N SER A 61 0.80 16.98 0.11
CA SER A 61 0.36 18.21 0.78
C SER A 61 -0.98 18.76 0.26
N ARG A 62 -1.46 18.26 -0.89
CA ARG A 62 -2.71 18.68 -1.51
C ARG A 62 -3.86 17.82 -0.97
N PRO A 63 -5.03 18.42 -0.64
CA PRO A 63 -6.22 17.64 -0.32
C PRO A 63 -6.60 16.71 -1.49
N ALA A 64 -6.92 15.44 -1.17
CA ALA A 64 -7.46 14.51 -2.14
C ALA A 64 -8.95 14.81 -2.39
N SER A 65 -9.36 14.76 -3.65
CA SER A 65 -10.79 14.82 -4.01
C SER A 65 -11.50 13.52 -3.64
N ARG A 66 -12.82 13.60 -3.48
CA ARG A 66 -13.67 12.41 -3.27
C ARG A 66 -13.56 11.41 -4.42
N PHE A 67 -13.33 11.90 -5.65
CA PHE A 67 -13.13 11.07 -6.83
C PHE A 67 -11.82 10.28 -6.78
N GLU A 68 -10.72 10.94 -6.41
CA GLU A 68 -9.41 10.29 -6.24
C GLU A 68 -9.46 9.23 -5.12
N MET A 69 -10.14 9.55 -4.01
CA MET A 69 -10.36 8.59 -2.94
C MET A 69 -11.19 7.37 -3.39
N ALA A 70 -12.29 7.59 -4.12
CA ALA A 70 -13.12 6.51 -4.64
C ALA A 70 -12.34 5.62 -5.62
N ALA A 71 -11.51 6.20 -6.48
CA ALA A 71 -10.66 5.45 -7.41
C ALA A 71 -9.63 4.57 -6.67
N ALA A 72 -8.96 5.11 -5.64
CA ALA A 72 -8.02 4.35 -4.83
C ALA A 72 -8.70 3.20 -4.08
N LEU A 73 -9.88 3.44 -3.48
CA LEU A 73 -10.65 2.40 -2.80
C LEU A 73 -11.14 1.32 -3.77
N GLY A 74 -11.61 1.71 -4.95
CA GLY A 74 -12.02 0.75 -5.99
C GLY A 74 -10.85 -0.12 -6.46
N ALA A 75 -9.67 0.46 -6.65
CA ALA A 75 -8.45 -0.28 -7.00
C ALA A 75 -8.05 -1.26 -5.88
N LEU A 76 -8.08 -0.82 -4.62
CA LEU A 76 -7.79 -1.67 -3.47
C LEU A 76 -8.76 -2.85 -3.36
N TYR A 77 -10.05 -2.60 -3.53
CA TYR A 77 -11.08 -3.63 -3.48
C TYR A 77 -10.90 -4.65 -4.61
N GLY A 78 -10.62 -4.19 -5.84
CA GLY A 78 -10.29 -5.07 -6.96
C GLY A 78 -9.07 -5.96 -6.67
N GLN A 79 -8.01 -5.40 -6.06
CA GLN A 79 -6.83 -6.16 -5.69
C GLN A 79 -7.13 -7.27 -4.65
N GLN A 80 -8.02 -7.00 -3.70
CA GLN A 80 -8.46 -8.00 -2.72
C GLN A 80 -9.23 -9.13 -3.39
N GLN A 81 -10.13 -8.83 -4.33
CA GLN A 81 -10.88 -9.86 -5.06
C GLN A 81 -9.96 -10.82 -5.82
N VAL A 82 -8.93 -10.30 -6.51
CA VAL A 82 -7.95 -11.12 -7.22
C VAL A 82 -7.19 -12.04 -6.27
N LYS A 83 -6.72 -11.52 -5.12
CA LYS A 83 -6.05 -12.35 -4.11
C LYS A 83 -6.97 -13.43 -3.55
N LEU A 84 -8.25 -13.13 -3.35
CA LEU A 84 -9.24 -14.10 -2.87
C LEU A 84 -9.52 -15.18 -3.91
N SER A 85 -9.59 -14.85 -5.20
CA SER A 85 -9.73 -15.86 -6.26
C SER A 85 -8.49 -16.74 -6.38
N ASP A 86 -7.29 -16.17 -6.25
CA ASP A 86 -6.04 -16.93 -6.29
C ASP A 86 -5.91 -17.88 -5.10
N LEU A 87 -6.34 -17.44 -3.91
CA LEU A 87 -6.41 -18.28 -2.72
C LEU A 87 -7.43 -19.41 -2.89
N GLN A 88 -8.59 -19.11 -3.50
CA GLN A 88 -9.59 -20.13 -3.78
C GLN A 88 -9.06 -21.18 -4.78
N ALA A 89 -8.37 -20.75 -5.84
CA ALA A 89 -7.73 -21.66 -6.79
C ALA A 89 -6.66 -22.55 -6.11
N GLN A 90 -5.91 -22.01 -5.16
CA GLN A 90 -4.97 -22.80 -4.35
C GLN A 90 -5.70 -23.81 -3.46
N VAL A 91 -6.82 -23.43 -2.84
CA VAL A 91 -7.66 -24.35 -2.06
C VAL A 91 -8.19 -25.48 -2.93
N ASP A 92 -8.66 -25.18 -4.14
CA ASP A 92 -9.19 -26.18 -5.07
C ASP A 92 -8.09 -27.11 -5.59
N THR A 93 -6.88 -26.58 -5.82
CA THR A 93 -5.70 -27.40 -6.16
C THR A 93 -5.31 -28.34 -5.02
N LEU A 94 -5.36 -27.87 -3.77
CA LEU A 94 -5.08 -28.70 -2.60
C LEU A 94 -6.15 -29.77 -2.39
N LYS A 95 -7.43 -29.47 -2.67
CA LYS A 95 -8.54 -30.44 -2.62
C LYS A 95 -8.51 -31.45 -3.76
N ALA A 96 -8.10 -31.02 -4.95
CA ALA A 96 -8.00 -31.87 -6.14
C ALA A 96 -6.76 -32.77 -6.15
N LYS A 97 -5.81 -32.57 -5.22
CA LYS A 97 -4.75 -33.55 -4.95
C LYS A 97 -5.43 -34.79 -4.34
N PRO A 98 -5.55 -35.91 -5.08
CA PRO A 98 -6.31 -37.05 -4.60
C PRO A 98 -5.62 -37.61 -3.36
N ALA A 99 -6.41 -38.01 -2.36
CA ALA A 99 -5.98 -39.01 -1.39
C ALA A 99 -5.63 -40.29 -2.16
N GLN A 100 -4.40 -40.39 -2.64
CA GLN A 100 -3.81 -41.64 -3.06
C GLN A 100 -3.38 -42.32 -1.76
N THR A 101 -4.22 -43.21 -1.22
CA THR A 101 -3.71 -44.25 -0.33
C THR A 101 -3.14 -45.32 -1.24
N PRO A 102 -1.80 -45.37 -1.34
CA PRO A 102 -1.11 -46.49 -0.72
C PRO A 102 -0.04 -45.95 0.22
N GLU A 103 -0.23 -46.19 1.52
CA GLU A 103 0.76 -46.01 2.59
C GLU A 103 1.19 -44.55 2.87
N VAL A 104 0.70 -43.99 3.97
CA VAL A 104 1.21 -42.71 4.52
C VAL A 104 2.69 -42.90 4.88
N THR A 105 3.58 -42.55 3.95
CA THR A 105 5.01 -42.50 4.23
C THR A 105 5.26 -41.35 5.20
N LYS A 106 6.11 -41.58 6.19
CA LYS A 106 6.50 -40.60 7.23
C LYS A 106 6.95 -39.24 6.66
N ALA A 107 7.37 -39.21 5.39
CA ALA A 107 7.75 -37.99 4.69
C ALA A 107 6.55 -37.02 4.48
N GLU A 108 5.36 -37.53 4.16
CA GLU A 108 4.18 -36.69 3.92
C GLU A 108 3.57 -36.14 5.21
N THR A 109 3.61 -36.90 6.31
CA THR A 109 3.22 -36.38 7.64
C THR A 109 4.22 -35.36 8.17
N THR A 110 5.50 -35.51 7.84
CA THR A 110 6.53 -34.52 8.17
C THR A 110 6.33 -33.23 7.40
N GLU A 111 5.97 -33.31 6.12
CA GLU A 111 5.71 -32.14 5.29
C GLU A 111 4.41 -31.43 5.69
N PHE A 112 3.35 -32.19 5.99
CA PHE A 112 2.12 -31.62 6.52
C PHE A 112 2.33 -30.97 7.91
N ALA A 113 3.14 -31.59 8.78
CA ALA A 113 3.52 -30.99 10.06
C ALA A 113 4.30 -29.68 9.87
N LYS A 114 5.21 -29.61 8.89
CA LYS A 114 5.90 -28.36 8.53
C LYS A 114 4.93 -27.29 8.03
N GLN A 115 3.94 -27.66 7.22
CA GLN A 115 2.93 -26.72 6.72
C GLN A 115 2.06 -26.19 7.86
N ILE A 116 1.62 -27.04 8.79
CA ILE A 116 0.89 -26.61 9.99
C ILE A 116 1.73 -25.65 10.84
N GLU A 117 3.02 -25.94 11.00
CA GLU A 117 3.91 -25.08 11.79
C GLU A 117 4.12 -23.72 11.13
N THR A 118 4.34 -23.71 9.81
CA THR A 118 4.44 -22.48 9.03
C THR A 118 3.16 -21.66 9.13
N LEU A 119 2.00 -22.33 9.04
CA LEU A 119 0.71 -21.68 9.19
C LEU A 119 0.53 -21.08 10.59
N ARG A 120 0.93 -21.79 11.65
CA ARG A 120 0.90 -21.28 13.03
C ARG A 120 1.78 -20.05 13.20
N LEU A 121 3.00 -20.07 12.67
CA LEU A 121 3.91 -18.93 12.71
C LEU A 121 3.32 -17.72 11.97
N SER A 122 2.70 -17.94 10.81
CA SER A 122 2.01 -16.87 10.07
C SER A 122 0.83 -16.28 10.84
N VAL A 123 0.04 -17.10 11.54
CA VAL A 123 -1.08 -16.63 12.38
C VAL A 123 -0.58 -15.89 13.61
N ALA A 124 0.54 -16.31 14.21
CA ALA A 124 1.17 -15.60 15.32
C ALA A 124 1.68 -14.22 14.88
N ALA A 125 2.34 -14.14 13.73
CA ALA A 125 2.79 -12.87 13.14
C ALA A 125 1.60 -11.93 12.84
N MET A 126 0.50 -12.46 12.30
CA MET A 126 -0.72 -11.67 12.06
C MET A 126 -1.36 -11.14 13.36
N ARG A 127 -1.32 -11.90 14.45
CA ARG A 127 -1.83 -11.44 15.75
C ARG A 127 -0.98 -10.31 16.31
N SER A 128 0.34 -10.44 16.25
CA SER A 128 1.27 -9.36 16.67
C SER A 128 1.03 -8.08 15.86
N GLN A 129 0.88 -8.20 14.53
CA GLN A 129 0.58 -7.04 13.68
C GLN A 129 -0.77 -6.38 14.06
N ARG A 130 -1.75 -7.14 14.58
CA ARG A 130 -3.02 -6.59 15.07
C ARG A 130 -2.85 -5.81 16.37
N GLU A 131 -2.01 -6.29 17.28
CA GLU A 131 -1.69 -5.58 18.53
C GLU A 131 -0.98 -4.24 18.25
N ASP A 132 -0.09 -4.21 17.25
CA ASP A 132 0.56 -2.96 16.80
C ASP A 132 -0.46 -1.95 16.26
N ILE A 133 -1.48 -2.41 15.52
CA ILE A 133 -2.57 -1.56 15.01
C ILE A 133 -3.41 -1.00 16.16
N ASP A 134 -3.71 -1.82 17.17
CA ASP A 134 -4.43 -1.37 18.37
C ASP A 134 -3.59 -0.33 19.15
N GLY A 135 -2.27 -0.54 19.24
CA GLY A 135 -1.32 0.41 19.82
C GLY A 135 -1.31 1.76 19.09
N LEU A 136 -1.33 1.75 17.76
CA LEU A 136 -1.38 2.97 16.96
C LEU A 136 -2.64 3.80 17.25
N ASN A 137 -3.80 3.15 17.42
CA ASN A 137 -5.05 3.83 17.77
C ASN A 137 -4.96 4.52 19.15
N VAL A 138 -4.31 3.87 20.12
CA VAL A 138 -4.04 4.47 21.44
C VAL A 138 -3.11 5.67 21.32
N THR A 139 -2.05 5.58 20.52
CA THR A 139 -1.12 6.70 20.27
C THR A 139 -1.84 7.88 19.63
N PHE A 140 -2.72 7.64 18.64
CA PHE A 140 -3.53 8.69 18.01
C PHE A 140 -4.44 9.39 19.01
N LYS A 141 -5.11 8.62 19.88
CA LYS A 141 -5.96 9.20 20.94
C LYS A 141 -5.14 10.11 21.86
N ASN A 142 -3.96 9.65 22.30
CA ASN A 142 -3.09 10.44 23.17
C ASN A 142 -2.62 11.73 22.49
N LEU A 143 -2.22 11.67 21.22
CA LEU A 143 -1.85 12.86 20.45
C LEU A 143 -3.02 13.86 20.37
N PHE A 144 -4.24 13.38 20.13
CA PHE A 144 -5.42 14.23 20.07
C PHE A 144 -5.69 14.91 21.42
N ASP A 145 -5.59 14.15 22.52
CA ASP A 145 -5.73 14.67 23.89
C ASP A 145 -4.65 15.74 24.18
N GLN A 146 -3.40 15.55 23.72
CA GLN A 146 -2.31 16.52 23.85
C GLN A 146 -2.56 17.79 23.03
N LEU A 147 -3.00 17.67 21.77
CA LEU A 147 -3.33 18.82 20.93
C LEU A 147 -4.51 19.63 21.51
N HIS A 148 -5.49 18.95 22.13
CA HIS A 148 -6.61 19.61 22.78
C HIS A 148 -6.15 20.46 23.99
N ARG A 149 -5.24 19.91 24.80
CA ARG A 149 -4.64 20.62 25.94
C ARG A 149 -3.83 21.83 25.46
N LEU A 150 -2.94 21.64 24.48
CA LEU A 150 -2.14 22.72 23.91
C LEU A 150 -3.02 23.87 23.39
N ARG A 151 -4.13 23.53 22.72
CA ARG A 151 -5.09 24.53 22.24
C ARG A 151 -5.76 25.27 23.40
N SER A 152 -6.14 24.57 24.45
CA SER A 152 -6.72 25.18 25.66
C SER A 152 -5.72 26.14 26.32
N ASP A 153 -4.47 25.72 26.46
CA ASP A 153 -3.40 26.52 27.06
C ASP A 153 -3.09 27.77 26.22
N LEU A 154 -3.07 27.64 24.90
CA LEU A 154 -2.93 28.79 23.99
C LEU A 154 -4.08 29.78 24.11
N LYS A 155 -5.32 29.30 24.30
CA LYS A 155 -6.48 30.16 24.53
C LYS A 155 -6.36 30.90 25.85
N GLN A 156 -5.95 30.21 26.91
CA GLN A 156 -5.72 30.78 28.23
C GLN A 156 -4.63 31.87 28.18
N MET A 157 -3.53 31.58 27.49
CA MET A 157 -2.42 32.52 27.30
C MET A 157 -2.87 33.76 26.52
N HIS A 158 -3.71 33.60 25.50
CA HIS A 158 -4.27 34.73 24.75
C HIS A 158 -5.13 35.63 25.63
N GLU A 159 -6.00 35.04 26.47
CA GLU A 159 -6.84 35.79 27.41
C GLU A 159 -6.00 36.53 28.46
N ASP A 160 -4.96 35.89 29.00
CA ASP A 160 -4.09 36.51 30.01
C ASP A 160 -3.23 37.62 29.42
N LEU A 161 -2.72 37.47 28.18
CA LEU A 161 -2.06 38.53 27.44
C LEU A 161 -3.00 39.73 27.17
N GLY A 162 -4.29 39.46 26.92
CA GLY A 162 -5.32 40.48 26.77
C GLY A 162 -5.51 41.29 28.06
N LYS A 163 -5.59 40.61 29.21
CA LYS A 163 -5.71 41.26 30.53
C LYS A 163 -4.47 42.11 30.87
N VAL A 164 -3.28 41.62 30.57
CA VAL A 164 -2.02 42.37 30.78
C VAL A 164 -1.96 43.64 29.95
N LYS A 165 -2.50 43.62 28.72
CA LYS A 165 -2.58 44.83 27.88
C LYS A 165 -3.66 45.82 28.33
N ALA A 166 -4.75 45.35 28.93
CA ALA A 166 -5.84 46.20 29.42
C ALA A 166 -5.60 46.81 30.81
N GLY A 167 -4.66 46.25 31.59
CA GLY A 167 -4.27 46.73 32.92
C GLY A 167 -3.05 47.66 32.94
N LYS A 168 -2.61 48.17 31.79
CA LYS A 168 -1.61 49.24 31.65
C LYS A 168 -2.24 50.49 31.06
#